data_AF-A0A2Z3H8X9-F1
#
_entry.id   AF-A0A2Z3H8X9-F1
#
_cell.length_a   1.000
_cell.length_b   1.000
_cell.length_c   1.000
_cell.angle_alpha   90.00
_cell.angle_beta   90.00
_cell.angle_gamma   90.00
#
_symmetry.space_group_name_H-M   'P 1'
#
loop_
_entity.id
_entity.type
_entity.pdbx_description
1 polymer ?
#
loop_
_entity_poly.entity_id
_entity_poly.type
_entity_poly.pdbx_seq_one_letter_code
_entity_poly.pdbx_strand_id
1 'polypeptide(L)'
;MAKCDEGYRCEVCGRDVEAVTDSDLYLRFVLGEVPLETLHLLPERHLRCNPALAQYIIDPAFAPVGCEGPFAKAEMDGQFVAAEERRVSHGYRRLRAIPTLGLAVPEYPLGVTPDGGTD
;
A
#
# COMPACT_ATOMS: atom_id res chain seq x y z
N MET A 1 -15.85 -21.78 -18.34
CA MET A 1 -15.89 -20.39 -17.83
C MET A 1 -14.56 -20.15 -17.14
N ALA A 2 -13.76 -19.23 -17.67
CA ALA A 2 -12.37 -19.04 -17.30
C ALA A 2 -12.26 -18.38 -15.92
N LYS A 3 -11.28 -18.79 -15.12
CA LYS A 3 -10.87 -18.20 -13.83
C LYS A 3 -10.33 -16.76 -13.94
N CYS A 4 -10.65 -16.06 -15.02
CA CYS A 4 -10.05 -14.76 -15.36
C CYS A 4 -10.89 -13.56 -14.88
N ASP A 5 -12.08 -13.79 -14.33
CA ASP A 5 -13.01 -12.74 -13.89
C ASP A 5 -13.13 -12.59 -12.36
N GLU A 6 -12.40 -13.38 -11.57
CA GLU A 6 -12.26 -13.10 -10.14
C GLU A 6 -11.16 -12.04 -10.01
N GLY A 7 -11.57 -10.78 -9.93
CA GLY A 7 -10.68 -9.67 -9.56
C GLY A 7 -9.92 -9.99 -8.26
N TYR A 8 -8.86 -9.23 -7.97
CA TYR A 8 -8.07 -9.42 -6.76
C TYR A 8 -8.98 -9.31 -5.52
N ARG A 9 -9.40 -10.45 -4.97
CA ARG A 9 -10.37 -10.50 -3.88
C ARG A 9 -9.65 -10.30 -2.57
N CYS A 10 -10.12 -9.35 -1.76
CA CYS A 10 -9.54 -9.12 -0.45
C CYS A 10 -9.75 -10.35 0.45
N GLU A 11 -8.67 -10.93 0.96
CA GLU A 11 -8.75 -12.11 1.85
C GLU A 11 -9.40 -11.82 3.22
N VAL A 12 -9.47 -10.54 3.61
CA VAL A 12 -10.02 -10.12 4.91
C VAL A 12 -11.53 -9.90 4.83
N CYS A 13 -12.00 -9.08 3.90
CA CYS A 13 -13.42 -8.74 3.81
C CYS A 13 -14.18 -9.47 2.69
N GLY A 14 -13.47 -10.22 1.84
CA GLY A 14 -14.08 -10.99 0.76
C GLY A 14 -14.69 -10.17 -0.37
N ARG A 15 -14.45 -8.86 -0.43
CA ARG A 15 -14.86 -7.97 -1.54
C ARG A 15 -13.70 -7.74 -2.49
N ASP A 16 -14.00 -7.35 -3.72
CA ASP A 16 -12.99 -7.08 -4.74
C ASP A 16 -12.18 -5.83 -4.40
N VAL A 17 -10.87 -5.88 -4.69
CA VAL A 17 -10.01 -4.71 -4.72
C VAL A 17 -10.06 -4.15 -6.14
N GLU A 18 -10.91 -3.14 -6.33
CA GLU A 18 -11.28 -2.62 -7.65
C GLU A 18 -10.14 -1.86 -8.35
N ALA A 19 -9.16 -1.35 -7.60
CA ALA A 19 -8.06 -0.56 -8.13
C ALA A 19 -6.75 -0.80 -7.38
N VAL A 20 -5.63 -0.72 -8.11
CA VAL A 20 -4.26 -0.72 -7.55
C VAL A 20 -4.12 0.34 -6.45
N THR A 21 -4.82 1.48 -6.57
CA THR A 21 -4.79 2.57 -5.58
C THR A 21 -5.45 2.21 -4.24
N ASP A 22 -6.22 1.13 -4.17
CA ASP A 22 -6.86 0.63 -2.95
C ASP A 22 -6.20 -0.67 -2.43
N SER A 23 -5.12 -1.12 -3.07
CA SER A 23 -4.39 -2.37 -2.79
C SER A 23 -3.28 -2.17 -1.75
N ASP A 24 -3.34 -2.97 -0.68
CA ASP A 24 -2.25 -3.13 0.28
C ASP A 24 -1.05 -3.86 -0.33
N LEU A 25 -1.28 -4.86 -1.17
CA LEU A 25 -0.21 -5.63 -1.80
C LEU A 25 0.66 -4.72 -2.68
N TYR A 26 0.04 -3.86 -3.47
CA TYR A 26 0.76 -2.90 -4.31
C TYR A 26 1.39 -1.76 -3.49
N LEU A 27 0.81 -1.34 -2.36
CA LEU A 27 1.50 -0.40 -1.45
C LEU A 27 2.81 -1.01 -0.92
N ARG A 28 2.76 -2.26 -0.44
CA ARG A 28 3.94 -2.97 0.06
C ARG A 28 4.97 -3.22 -1.03
N PHE A 29 4.53 -3.49 -2.25
CA PHE A 29 5.41 -3.55 -3.43
C PHE A 29 6.07 -2.20 -3.71
N VAL A 30 5.31 -1.09 -3.71
CA VAL A 30 5.83 0.27 -3.89
C VAL A 30 6.88 0.62 -2.83
N LEU A 31 6.68 0.16 -1.60
CA LEU A 31 7.60 0.33 -0.47
C LEU A 31 8.82 -0.61 -0.51
N GLY A 32 8.89 -1.54 -1.46
CA GLY A 32 9.96 -2.52 -1.59
C GLY A 32 9.87 -3.70 -0.60
N GLU A 33 8.74 -3.87 0.10
CA GLU A 33 8.54 -4.96 1.06
C GLU A 33 8.13 -6.29 0.41
N VAL A 34 7.65 -6.22 -0.82
CA VAL A 34 7.23 -7.37 -1.63
C VAL A 34 8.07 -7.39 -2.91
N PRO A 35 8.73 -8.50 -3.27
CA PRO A 35 9.42 -8.63 -4.56
C PRO A 35 8.45 -8.82 -5.74
N LEU A 36 8.82 -8.29 -6.91
CA LEU A 36 8.02 -8.37 -8.14
C LEU A 36 7.70 -9.84 -8.50
N GLU A 37 8.68 -10.73 -8.38
CA GLU A 37 8.55 -12.15 -8.72
C GLU A 37 7.52 -12.89 -7.86
N THR A 38 7.21 -12.37 -6.66
CA THR A 38 6.23 -12.95 -5.75
C THR A 38 4.87 -12.25 -5.77
N LEU A 39 4.78 -11.08 -6.44
CA LEU A 39 3.59 -10.23 -6.40
C LEU A 39 2.31 -10.97 -6.81
N HIS A 40 2.39 -11.81 -7.85
CA HIS A 40 1.27 -12.59 -8.36
C HIS A 40 0.89 -13.82 -7.51
N LEU A 41 1.70 -14.17 -6.50
CA LEU A 41 1.49 -15.32 -5.62
C LEU A 41 0.88 -14.93 -4.27
N LEU A 42 0.96 -13.64 -3.91
CA LEU A 42 0.50 -13.15 -2.62
C LEU A 42 -0.98 -12.79 -2.67
N PRO A 43 -1.71 -13.00 -1.55
CA PRO A 43 -3.10 -12.59 -1.46
C PRO A 43 -3.23 -11.07 -1.48
N GLU A 44 -4.38 -10.59 -1.93
CA GLU A 44 -4.70 -9.17 -1.95
C GLU A 44 -5.48 -8.76 -0.71
N ARG A 45 -5.31 -7.51 -0.27
CA ARG A 45 -6.13 -6.85 0.74
C ARG A 45 -6.41 -5.40 0.36
N HIS A 46 -7.57 -4.86 0.76
CA HIS A 46 -7.71 -3.40 0.76
C HIS A 46 -6.73 -2.79 1.75
N LEU A 47 -6.28 -1.56 1.49
CA LEU A 47 -5.50 -0.76 2.47
C LEU A 47 -6.17 -0.76 3.85
N ARG A 48 -7.46 -0.44 3.92
CA ARG A 48 -8.24 -0.45 5.18
C ARG A 48 -8.39 -1.83 5.85
N CYS A 49 -8.20 -2.91 5.09
CA CYS A 49 -8.23 -4.26 5.63
C CYS A 49 -6.89 -4.69 6.25
N ASN A 50 -5.83 -3.87 6.09
CA ASN A 50 -4.58 -4.00 6.80
C ASN A 50 -4.32 -2.80 7.73
N PRO A 51 -5.05 -2.68 8.86
CA PRO A 51 -4.90 -1.55 9.77
C PRO A 51 -3.48 -1.44 10.36
N ALA A 52 -2.73 -2.55 10.45
CA ALA A 52 -1.37 -2.56 10.98
C ALA A 52 -0.42 -1.66 10.16
N LEU A 53 -0.58 -1.60 8.84
CA LEU A 53 0.18 -0.70 7.96
C LEU A 53 -0.58 0.61 7.69
N ALA A 54 -1.89 0.52 7.41
CA ALA A 54 -2.68 1.66 6.98
C ALA A 54 -2.82 2.77 8.02
N GLN A 55 -2.68 2.47 9.32
CA GLN A 55 -2.64 3.47 10.40
C GLN A 55 -1.50 4.50 10.29
N TYR A 56 -0.48 4.19 9.48
CA TYR A 56 0.65 5.10 9.21
C TYR A 56 0.41 6.01 8.01
N ILE A 57 -0.68 5.87 7.25
CA ILE A 57 -0.99 6.77 6.13
C ILE A 57 -1.55 8.09 6.68
N ILE A 58 -0.77 9.16 6.53
CA ILE A 58 -1.13 10.55 6.80
C ILE A 58 -1.24 11.29 5.48
N ASP A 59 -2.44 11.30 4.89
CA ASP A 59 -2.72 11.99 3.63
C ASP A 59 -4.20 12.43 3.59
N PRO A 60 -4.53 13.65 3.15
CA PRO A 60 -5.91 14.14 3.11
C PRO A 60 -6.83 13.34 2.17
N ALA A 61 -6.27 12.61 1.20
CA ALA A 61 -7.03 11.74 0.30
C ALA A 61 -7.23 10.32 0.88
N PHE A 62 -6.81 10.05 2.11
CA PHE A 62 -6.98 8.78 2.79
C PHE A 62 -7.78 8.96 4.08
N ALA A 63 -8.84 8.16 4.27
CA ALA A 63 -9.58 8.15 5.51
C ALA A 63 -8.73 7.46 6.60
N PRO A 64 -8.42 8.11 7.74
CA PRO A 64 -7.57 7.51 8.77
C PRO A 64 -8.14 6.18 9.28
N VAL A 65 -7.24 5.20 9.50
CA VAL A 65 -7.57 3.87 10.01
C VAL A 65 -6.92 3.69 11.38
N GLY A 66 -7.67 3.20 12.35
CA GLY A 66 -7.13 2.75 13.64
C GLY A 66 -6.75 1.28 13.60
N CYS A 67 -5.64 0.92 14.26
CA CYS A 67 -5.33 -0.45 14.65
C CYS A 67 -5.55 -0.57 16.16
N GLU A 68 -6.22 -1.63 16.60
CA GLU A 68 -6.41 -1.90 18.02
C GLU A 68 -5.38 -2.92 18.54
N GLY A 69 -5.13 -2.87 19.85
CA GLY A 69 -4.24 -3.81 20.52
C GLY A 69 -2.76 -3.43 20.42
N PRO A 70 -1.84 -4.38 20.63
CA PRO A 70 -0.41 -4.09 20.81
C PRO A 70 0.29 -3.59 19.53
N PHE A 71 -0.38 -3.64 18.38
CA PHE A 71 0.13 -3.08 17.13
C PHE A 71 -0.45 -1.69 16.83
N ALA A 72 -1.28 -1.15 17.72
CA ALA A 72 -1.75 0.22 17.64
C ALA A 72 -0.55 1.17 17.68
N LYS A 73 -0.47 2.06 16.71
CA LYS A 73 0.57 3.09 16.60
C LYS A 73 0.68 3.97 17.83
N ALA A 74 -0.41 4.16 18.57
CA ALA A 74 -0.41 4.90 19.84
C ALA A 74 0.42 4.23 20.94
N GLU A 75 0.65 2.91 20.83
CA GLU A 75 1.45 2.11 21.77
C GLU A 75 2.92 1.99 21.36
N MET A 76 3.29 2.55 20.19
CA MET A 76 4.64 2.46 19.62
C MET A 76 5.51 3.68 19.98
N ASP A 77 6.83 3.53 19.85
CA ASP A 77 7.78 4.63 20.03
C ASP A 77 7.52 5.77 19.04
N GLY A 78 7.49 7.02 19.53
CA GLY A 78 7.14 8.18 18.71
C GLY A 78 8.07 8.45 17.53
N GLN A 79 9.36 8.11 17.64
CA GLN A 79 10.30 8.28 16.52
C GLN A 79 10.06 7.23 15.43
N PHE A 80 9.84 5.97 15.86
CA PHE A 80 9.42 4.90 14.95
C PHE A 80 8.12 5.28 14.23
N VAL A 81 7.13 5.76 14.99
CA VAL A 81 5.84 6.20 14.46
C VAL A 81 6.01 7.27 13.39
N ALA A 82 6.78 8.32 13.67
CA ALA A 82 7.02 9.39 12.71
C ALA A 82 7.78 8.91 11.46
N ALA A 83 8.70 7.95 11.60
CA ALA A 83 9.41 7.36 10.48
C ALA A 83 8.48 6.54 9.58
N GLU A 84 7.64 5.69 10.16
CA GLU A 84 6.65 4.91 9.43
C GLU A 84 5.59 5.81 8.78
N GLU A 85 5.12 6.86 9.46
CA GLU A 85 4.21 7.83 8.86
C GLU A 85 4.78 8.44 7.57
N ARG A 86 6.04 8.90 7.61
CA ARG A 86 6.69 9.46 6.41
C ARG A 86 6.81 8.41 5.30
N ARG A 87 7.29 7.22 5.65
CA ARG A 87 7.55 6.13 4.70
C ARG A 87 6.27 5.67 4.01
N VAL A 88 5.25 5.32 4.80
CA VAL A 88 3.99 4.77 4.30
C VAL A 88 3.16 5.84 3.57
N SER A 89 3.15 7.09 4.05
CA SER A 89 2.46 8.19 3.36
C SER A 89 3.12 8.56 2.02
N HIS A 90 4.45 8.42 1.91
CA HIS A 90 5.15 8.58 0.64
C HIS A 90 4.78 7.45 -0.33
N GLY A 91 4.81 6.20 0.13
CA GLY A 91 4.35 5.04 -0.65
C GLY A 91 2.90 5.16 -1.11
N TYR A 92 2.00 5.65 -0.26
CA TYR A 92 0.59 5.87 -0.62
C TYR A 92 0.43 6.92 -1.73
N ARG A 93 1.13 8.07 -1.62
CA ARG A 93 1.08 9.11 -2.67
C ARG A 93 1.62 8.60 -4.00
N ARG A 94 2.71 7.81 -3.96
CA ARG A 94 3.24 7.10 -5.13
C ARG A 94 2.22 6.14 -5.73
N LEU A 95 1.61 5.29 -4.91
CA LEU A 95 0.56 4.35 -5.33
C LEU A 95 -0.60 5.07 -6.02
N ARG A 96 -1.05 6.19 -5.45
CA ARG A 96 -2.11 7.05 -6.00
C ARG A 96 -1.75 7.67 -7.35
N ALA A 97 -0.47 7.95 -7.60
CA ALA A 97 0.00 8.56 -8.84
C ALA A 97 0.19 7.55 -9.98
N ILE A 98 0.42 6.26 -9.68
CA ILE A 98 0.70 5.22 -10.69
C ILE A 98 -0.18 5.26 -11.94
N PRO A 99 -1.54 5.38 -11.84
CA PRO A 99 -2.40 5.40 -13.03
C PRO A 99 -2.10 6.52 -14.02
N THR A 100 -1.44 7.60 -13.58
CA THR A 100 -1.13 8.77 -14.42
C THR A 100 0.34 8.87 -14.81
N LEU A 101 1.22 8.02 -14.28
CA LEU A 101 2.67 8.13 -14.48
C LEU A 101 3.18 7.43 -15.75
N GLY A 102 2.36 6.59 -16.39
CA GLY A 102 2.76 5.85 -17.60
C GLY A 102 3.85 4.79 -17.35
N LEU A 103 4.00 4.33 -16.11
CA LEU A 103 5.02 3.38 -15.69
C LEU A 103 4.55 1.93 -15.89
N ALA A 104 5.50 1.05 -16.20
CA ALA A 104 5.28 -0.39 -16.09
C ALA A 104 5.39 -0.84 -14.63
N VAL A 105 4.77 -1.99 -14.31
CA VAL A 105 4.75 -2.54 -12.94
C VAL A 105 6.14 -2.61 -12.28
N PRO A 106 7.23 -3.04 -12.94
CA PRO A 106 8.56 -3.07 -12.32
C PRO A 106 9.09 -1.71 -11.86
N GLU A 107 8.55 -0.61 -12.39
CA GLU A 107 8.97 0.76 -12.09
C GLU A 107 8.15 1.40 -10.96
N TYR A 108 7.14 0.70 -10.42
CA TYR A 108 6.31 1.24 -9.34
C TYR A 108 7.08 1.54 -8.04
N PRO A 109 8.04 0.70 -7.59
CA PRO A 109 8.74 0.91 -6.33
C PRO A 109 9.53 2.22 -6.27
N LEU A 110 9.46 2.90 -5.12
CA LEU A 110 10.17 4.17 -4.87
C LEU A 110 11.69 4.04 -4.98
N GLY A 111 12.24 2.86 -4.66
CA GLY A 111 13.67 2.57 -4.80
C GLY A 111 14.13 2.34 -6.24
N VAL A 112 13.21 2.10 -7.18
CA VAL A 112 13.51 1.89 -8.61
C VAL A 112 13.29 3.18 -9.39
N THR A 113 12.15 3.83 -9.18
CA THR A 113 11.82 5.12 -9.80
C THR A 113 11.42 6.09 -8.70
N PRO A 114 12.39 6.91 -8.23
CA PRO A 114 12.10 7.98 -7.28
C PRO A 114 11.08 8.97 -7.87
N ASP A 115 10.28 9.60 -7.01
CA ASP A 115 9.47 10.72 -7.45
C ASP A 115 10.38 11.84 -7.96
N GLY A 116 10.02 12.45 -9.10
CA GLY A 116 10.77 13.55 -9.69
C GLY A 116 10.74 14.79 -8.79
N GLY A 117 11.63 14.83 -7.81
CA GLY A 117 11.94 15.98 -6.98
C GLY A 117 13.42 16.30 -7.10
N THR A 118 13.70 17.40 -7.78
CA THR A 118 14.95 18.16 -7.59
C THR A 118 15.14 18.44 -6.10
N ASP A 119 16.30 18.04 -5.58
CA ASP A 119 16.90 18.61 -4.37
C ASP A 119 17.06 20.13 -4.54
#